data_AF-A0A918YWU4-F1
#
_entry.id   AF-A0A918YWU4-F1
#
_cell.length_a   1.000
_cell.length_b   1.000
_cell.length_c   1.000
_cell.angle_alpha   90.00
_cell.angle_beta   90.00
_cell.angle_gamma   90.00
#
_symmetry.space_group_name_H-M   'P 1'
#
loop_
_entity.id
_entity.type
_entity.pdbx_description
1 polymer ?
#
loop_
_entity_poly.entity_id
_entity_poly.type
_entity_poly.pdbx_seq_one_letter_code
_entity_poly.pdbx_strand_id
1 'polypeptide(L)'
;MPDSTPLKVEAGLMLCMLLAITACTAAGAPDVEAARFEPVPVATPTPTEGRPMIAPDTRPPTPEPPDGPQLTPEQVWRKLMGLIDSLRDETDLNRGHIERAIGLPLQQHDGSVRMTMIAGRTTGGWHYAFKLMTYSKADRRVAFDVYVPELSSSNGVAPTCTFPFRQLHDALLARGFEARNLTATGDRAYSWTFSRPPLVLNTYYYFLRPQEMDEANYDEACVDRVVMSFVIPAEGSAR
;
A
#
# COMPACT_ATOMS: atom_id res chain seq x y z
N MET A 1 -31.00 -21.55 -52.16
CA MET A 1 -32.14 -20.77 -51.67
C MET A 1 -31.66 -19.91 -50.51
N PRO A 2 -31.86 -18.59 -50.59
CA PRO A 2 -31.27 -17.59 -49.70
C PRO A 2 -32.17 -17.32 -48.49
N ASP A 3 -31.60 -16.90 -47.37
CA ASP A 3 -32.09 -15.77 -46.58
C ASP A 3 -31.04 -15.41 -45.52
N SER A 4 -30.24 -14.35 -45.70
CA SER A 4 -30.57 -12.93 -45.48
C SER A 4 -30.76 -12.59 -43.99
N THR A 5 -29.67 -12.16 -43.37
CA THR A 5 -29.60 -11.44 -42.08
C THR A 5 -30.44 -10.14 -42.12
N PRO A 6 -30.83 -9.58 -40.96
CA PRO A 6 -29.99 -8.48 -40.46
C PRO A 6 -29.80 -8.42 -38.93
N LEU A 7 -28.60 -7.95 -38.60
CA LEU A 7 -28.25 -7.28 -37.35
C LEU A 7 -29.28 -6.19 -37.00
N LYS A 8 -29.64 -6.11 -35.71
CA LYS A 8 -30.14 -4.88 -35.11
C LYS A 8 -29.08 -4.33 -34.15
N VAL A 9 -28.36 -3.34 -34.66
CA VAL A 9 -27.56 -2.38 -33.90
C VAL A 9 -28.50 -1.24 -33.60
N GLU A 10 -28.77 -0.95 -32.32
CA GLU A 10 -29.32 0.35 -31.93
C GLU A 10 -28.29 1.07 -31.08
N ALA A 11 -27.60 1.98 -31.76
CA ALA A 11 -26.96 3.13 -31.17
C ALA A 11 -28.05 4.17 -30.88
N GLY A 12 -28.16 4.60 -29.62
CA GLY A 12 -29.04 5.67 -29.18
C GLY A 12 -28.30 6.59 -28.23
N LEU A 13 -27.43 7.41 -28.81
CA LEU A 13 -26.78 8.54 -28.16
C LEU A 13 -27.80 9.68 -28.00
N MET A 14 -27.53 10.54 -27.02
CA MET A 14 -27.76 12.00 -27.06
C MET A 14 -29.05 12.57 -26.42
N LEU A 15 -28.84 13.72 -25.75
CA LEU A 15 -29.81 14.68 -25.16
C LEU A 15 -30.40 14.27 -23.79
N CYS A 16 -30.24 14.99 -22.69
CA CYS A 16 -30.11 16.44 -22.50
C CYS A 16 -29.21 16.78 -21.29
N MET A 17 -28.06 17.42 -21.53
CA MET A 17 -27.50 18.36 -20.55
C MET A 17 -28.30 19.67 -20.67
N LEU A 18 -29.15 19.94 -19.69
CA LEU A 18 -29.75 21.25 -19.51
C LEU A 18 -28.89 22.06 -18.53
N LEU A 19 -28.26 23.08 -19.10
CA LEU A 19 -27.64 24.20 -18.40
C LEU A 19 -28.64 24.84 -17.43
N ALA A 20 -28.25 24.95 -16.16
CA ALA A 20 -28.79 25.93 -15.23
C ALA A 20 -27.62 26.77 -14.70
N ILE A 21 -27.25 27.80 -15.46
CA ILE A 21 -26.42 28.90 -14.98
C ILE A 21 -27.40 29.89 -14.34
N THR A 22 -27.61 29.77 -13.03
CA THR A 22 -28.34 30.79 -12.27
C THR A 22 -27.33 31.72 -11.62
N ALA A 23 -27.24 32.93 -12.17
CA ALA A 23 -26.54 34.05 -11.58
C ALA A 23 -27.20 34.45 -10.24
N CYS A 24 -26.40 34.57 -9.18
CA CYS A 24 -26.74 35.36 -8.01
C CYS A 24 -25.74 36.51 -7.90
N THR A 25 -26.23 37.71 -8.16
CA THR A 25 -25.56 38.99 -7.92
C THR A 25 -25.52 39.34 -6.44
N ALA A 26 -24.32 39.73 -6.00
CA ALA A 26 -23.95 40.77 -5.03
C ALA A 26 -24.77 40.99 -3.74
N ALA A 27 -24.09 40.88 -2.58
CA ALA A 27 -24.25 41.80 -1.46
C ALA A 27 -23.07 41.72 -0.47
N GLY A 28 -22.43 42.86 -0.19
CA GLY A 28 -21.84 43.18 1.12
C GLY A 28 -20.35 42.90 1.31
N ALA A 29 -19.50 43.84 0.89
CA ALA A 29 -18.15 44.01 1.47
C ALA A 29 -18.24 44.94 2.69
N PRO A 30 -17.64 44.60 3.84
CA PRO A 30 -17.35 45.59 4.86
C PRO A 30 -16.00 46.28 4.56
N ASP A 31 -16.07 47.61 4.48
CA ASP A 31 -14.94 48.54 4.59
C ASP A 31 -14.06 48.19 5.80
N VAL A 32 -12.75 48.04 5.57
CA VAL A 32 -11.76 48.12 6.64
C VAL A 32 -10.90 49.34 6.37
N GLU A 33 -11.16 50.33 7.20
CA GLU A 33 -10.54 51.64 7.28
C GLU A 33 -9.01 51.57 7.35
N ALA A 34 -8.36 52.31 6.45
CA ALA A 34 -6.91 52.47 6.41
C ALA A 34 -6.43 53.28 7.61
N ALA A 35 -5.99 52.60 8.67
CA ALA A 35 -5.24 53.22 9.74
C ALA A 35 -3.84 53.63 9.22
N ARG A 36 -3.63 54.93 9.10
CA ARG A 36 -2.32 55.57 8.92
C ARG A 36 -1.44 55.24 10.12
N PHE A 37 -0.30 54.59 9.88
CA PHE A 37 0.78 54.51 10.87
C PHE A 37 1.86 55.53 10.51
N GLU A 38 2.12 56.44 11.45
CA GLU A 38 3.26 57.36 11.43
C GLU A 38 4.58 56.59 11.61
N PRO A 39 5.70 57.09 11.05
CA PRO A 39 7.00 56.43 11.15
C PRO A 39 7.64 56.72 12.52
N VAL A 40 7.87 55.66 13.30
CA VAL A 40 8.62 55.71 14.57
C VAL A 40 10.09 55.33 14.28
N PRO A 41 11.07 56.05 14.85
CA PRO A 41 12.47 56.05 14.41
C PRO A 41 13.22 54.73 14.67
N VAL A 42 14.15 54.44 13.77
CA VAL A 42 15.10 53.33 13.83
C VAL A 42 15.99 53.46 15.07
N ALA A 43 15.86 52.54 16.01
CA ALA A 43 16.82 52.33 17.09
C ALA A 43 17.80 51.21 16.69
N THR A 44 19.09 51.50 16.86
CA THR A 44 20.26 50.65 16.59
C THR A 44 20.20 49.30 17.33
N PRO A 45 20.65 48.18 16.73
CA PRO A 45 20.62 46.88 17.38
C PRO A 45 21.70 46.76 18.47
N THR A 46 21.26 46.55 19.71
CA THR A 46 22.11 46.05 20.81
C THR A 46 22.31 44.53 20.63
N PRO A 47 23.51 43.97 20.86
CA PRO A 47 23.75 42.54 20.74
C PRO A 47 23.13 41.82 21.95
N THR A 48 22.04 41.08 21.74
CA THR A 48 21.53 40.14 22.74
C THR A 48 22.13 38.75 22.51
N GLU A 49 22.96 38.37 23.47
CA GLU A 49 23.28 37.01 23.93
C GLU A 49 22.46 35.86 23.31
N GLY A 50 23.20 34.97 22.65
CA GLY A 50 23.08 33.52 22.78
C GLY A 50 21.68 32.92 22.75
N ARG A 51 21.05 32.91 21.57
CA ARG A 51 19.96 31.95 21.29
C ARG A 51 20.58 30.54 21.27
N PRO A 52 20.17 29.58 22.11
CA PRO A 52 20.67 28.21 21.99
C PRO A 52 20.26 27.68 20.61
N MET A 53 21.26 27.33 19.79
CA MET A 53 21.05 26.55 18.58
C MET A 53 20.31 25.28 18.98
N ILE A 54 19.16 25.03 18.35
CA ILE A 54 18.55 23.71 18.35
C ILE A 54 19.59 22.80 17.71
N ALA A 55 20.22 21.97 18.54
CA ALA A 55 21.14 20.95 18.07
C ALA A 55 20.41 20.08 17.03
N PRO A 56 21.11 19.60 15.98
CA PRO A 56 20.58 18.56 15.12
C PRO A 56 20.07 17.45 16.02
N ASP A 57 18.81 17.03 15.82
CA ASP A 57 18.18 15.93 16.54
C ASP A 57 19.02 14.68 16.28
N THR A 58 20.04 14.44 17.12
CA THR A 58 20.82 13.20 17.22
C THR A 58 19.96 12.14 17.90
N ARG A 59 18.74 11.96 17.39
CA ARG A 59 18.02 10.72 17.63
C ARG A 59 18.93 9.61 17.12
N PRO A 60 19.30 8.65 17.98
CA PRO A 60 19.94 7.43 17.52
C PRO A 60 19.12 6.88 16.36
N PRO A 61 19.76 6.32 15.31
CA PRO A 61 19.03 5.63 14.27
C PRO A 61 18.02 4.69 14.94
N THR A 62 16.76 4.78 14.51
CA THR A 62 15.73 3.85 14.98
C THR A 62 16.31 2.45 14.85
N PRO A 63 16.33 1.64 15.92
CA PRO A 63 16.95 0.31 15.88
C PRO A 63 16.44 -0.42 14.64
N GLU A 64 17.36 -0.84 13.78
CA GLU A 64 16.99 -1.67 12.64
C GLU A 64 16.26 -2.89 13.21
N PRO A 65 15.10 -3.27 12.65
CA PRO A 65 14.40 -4.48 13.06
C PRO A 65 15.42 -5.63 13.06
N PRO A 66 15.34 -6.57 14.02
CA PRO A 66 16.35 -7.61 14.18
C PRO A 66 16.64 -8.27 12.83
N ASP A 67 17.93 -8.36 12.48
CA ASP A 67 18.40 -8.92 11.22
C ASP A 67 17.95 -10.39 11.11
N GLY A 68 16.78 -10.60 10.52
CA GLY A 68 16.38 -11.91 10.05
C GLY A 68 17.32 -12.37 8.94
N PRO A 69 17.21 -13.64 8.54
CA PRO A 69 18.20 -14.23 7.66
C PRO A 69 18.26 -13.50 6.32
N GLN A 70 19.46 -13.49 5.71
CA GLN A 70 19.57 -13.15 4.31
C GLN A 70 19.06 -14.34 3.47
N LEU A 71 18.09 -14.09 2.59
CA LEU A 71 17.49 -15.10 1.72
C LEU A 71 17.64 -14.72 0.25
N THR A 72 17.57 -15.67 -0.68
CA THR A 72 17.41 -15.30 -2.09
C THR A 72 15.96 -14.84 -2.36
N PRO A 73 15.72 -14.00 -3.39
CA PRO A 73 14.36 -13.66 -3.82
C PRO A 73 13.45 -14.87 -4.01
N GLU A 74 13.97 -15.95 -4.59
CA GLU A 74 13.23 -17.18 -4.83
C GLU A 74 12.89 -17.92 -3.53
N GLN A 75 13.76 -17.86 -2.53
CA GLN A 75 13.46 -18.40 -1.20
C GLN A 75 12.34 -17.61 -0.53
N VAL A 76 12.36 -16.28 -0.61
CA VAL A 76 11.28 -15.43 -0.09
C VAL A 76 9.97 -15.73 -0.82
N TRP A 77 10.01 -15.81 -2.15
CA TRP A 77 8.85 -16.16 -2.98
C TRP A 77 8.24 -17.51 -2.60
N ARG A 78 9.07 -18.54 -2.46
CA ARG A 78 8.61 -19.87 -2.03
C ARG A 78 7.97 -19.84 -0.65
N LYS A 79 8.51 -19.06 0.29
CA LYS A 79 7.93 -18.89 1.63
C LYS A 79 6.58 -18.17 1.58
N LEU A 80 6.45 -17.12 0.77
CA LEU A 80 5.17 -16.42 0.57
C LEU A 80 4.12 -17.36 -0.04
N MET A 81 4.45 -18.04 -1.15
CA MET A 81 3.52 -18.96 -1.80
C MET A 81 3.16 -20.13 -0.88
N GLY A 82 4.14 -20.71 -0.19
CA GLY A 82 3.92 -21.79 0.77
C GLY A 82 3.03 -21.38 1.94
N LEU A 83 3.15 -20.14 2.40
CA LEU A 83 2.25 -19.56 3.39
C LEU A 83 0.82 -19.42 2.84
N ILE A 84 0.64 -18.83 1.67
CA ILE A 84 -0.69 -18.69 1.04
C ILE A 84 -1.36 -20.06 0.85
N ASP A 85 -0.58 -21.08 0.47
CA ASP A 85 -1.05 -22.44 0.26
C ASP A 85 -1.34 -23.19 1.58
N SER A 86 -0.78 -22.75 2.71
CA SER A 86 -1.00 -23.37 4.03
C SER A 86 -2.22 -22.82 4.77
N LEU A 87 -2.72 -21.65 4.40
CA LEU A 87 -3.88 -21.01 5.04
C LEU A 87 -5.20 -21.61 4.52
N ARG A 88 -5.95 -22.28 5.41
CA ARG A 88 -7.23 -22.93 5.12
C ARG A 88 -8.40 -22.26 5.83
N ASP A 89 -8.20 -21.85 7.08
CA ASP A 89 -9.21 -21.14 7.86
C ASP A 89 -8.58 -20.14 8.84
N GLU A 90 -9.42 -19.37 9.53
CA GLU A 90 -8.97 -18.30 10.43
C GLU A 90 -8.11 -18.81 11.60
N THR A 91 -8.23 -20.09 11.98
CA THR A 91 -7.41 -20.64 13.06
C THR A 91 -5.94 -20.73 12.64
N ASP A 92 -5.65 -20.85 11.34
CA ASP A 92 -4.30 -20.84 10.78
C ASP A 92 -3.59 -19.48 10.88
N LEU A 93 -4.31 -18.38 11.15
CA LEU A 93 -3.73 -17.07 11.43
C LEU A 93 -3.19 -16.98 12.85
N ASN A 94 -2.27 -17.88 13.20
CA ASN A 94 -1.61 -17.94 14.50
C ASN A 94 -0.10 -18.12 14.33
N ARG A 95 0.68 -17.63 15.29
CA ARG A 95 2.15 -17.63 15.22
C ARG A 95 2.74 -18.99 14.87
N GLY A 96 2.32 -20.06 15.55
CA GLY A 96 2.89 -21.40 15.35
C GLY A 96 2.60 -22.00 13.99
N HIS A 97 1.48 -21.67 13.35
CA HIS A 97 1.23 -22.06 11.96
C HIS A 97 2.05 -21.25 10.98
N ILE A 98 2.10 -19.93 11.14
CA ILE A 98 2.87 -19.04 10.25
C ILE A 98 4.35 -19.40 10.29
N GLU A 99 4.93 -19.58 11.48
CA GLU A 99 6.34 -19.96 11.65
C GLU A 99 6.66 -21.30 10.98
N ARG A 100 5.77 -22.29 11.06
CA ARG A 100 5.93 -23.57 10.36
C ARG A 100 5.83 -23.42 8.85
N ALA A 101 4.88 -22.62 8.36
CA ALA A 101 4.67 -22.42 6.93
C ALA A 101 5.84 -21.68 6.26
N ILE A 102 6.38 -20.66 6.92
CA ILE A 102 7.53 -19.89 6.39
C ILE A 102 8.88 -20.49 6.82
N GLY A 103 8.90 -21.38 7.80
CA GLY A 103 10.13 -21.97 8.36
C GLY A 103 11.05 -20.93 9.01
N LEU A 104 10.50 -19.88 9.61
CA LEU A 104 11.23 -18.81 10.29
C LEU A 104 10.49 -18.42 11.58
N PRO A 105 11.21 -18.19 12.70
CA PRO A 105 10.59 -17.74 13.93
C PRO A 105 10.14 -16.27 13.79
N LEU A 106 8.92 -15.96 14.23
CA LEU A 106 8.47 -14.59 14.39
C LEU A 106 8.92 -14.08 15.77
N GLN A 107 9.26 -12.81 15.86
CA GLN A 107 9.63 -12.15 17.12
C GLN A 107 8.60 -11.07 17.44
N GLN A 108 8.42 -10.77 18.72
CA GLN A 108 7.61 -9.61 19.09
C GLN A 108 8.25 -8.36 18.51
N HIS A 109 7.48 -7.54 17.79
CA HIS A 109 8.02 -6.27 17.31
C HIS A 109 8.13 -5.30 18.48
N ASP A 110 9.29 -4.68 18.65
CA ASP A 110 9.56 -3.75 19.74
C ASP A 110 8.46 -2.68 19.84
N GLY A 111 7.91 -2.52 21.04
CA GLY A 111 6.86 -1.54 21.33
C GLY A 111 5.44 -1.90 20.86
N SER A 112 5.23 -3.01 20.14
CA SER A 112 3.89 -3.46 19.76
C SER A 112 3.51 -4.73 20.50
N VAL A 113 2.37 -4.73 21.21
CA VAL A 113 1.74 -5.95 21.76
C VAL A 113 0.88 -6.68 20.73
N ARG A 114 0.65 -6.08 19.56
CA ARG A 114 -0.30 -6.56 18.54
C ARG A 114 0.37 -7.13 17.30
N MET A 115 1.70 -7.06 17.21
CA MET A 115 2.44 -7.48 16.03
C MET A 115 3.64 -8.35 16.41
N THR A 116 3.69 -9.52 15.80
CA THR A 116 4.90 -10.35 15.75
C THR A 116 5.38 -10.39 14.31
N MET A 117 6.69 -10.32 14.09
CA MET A 117 7.25 -10.29 12.75
C MET A 117 8.64 -10.88 12.67
N ILE A 118 9.03 -11.20 11.44
CA ILE A 118 10.42 -11.41 11.04
C ILE A 118 10.68 -10.53 9.84
N ALA A 119 11.78 -9.78 9.84
CA ALA A 119 12.23 -9.01 8.69
C ALA A 119 13.66 -9.40 8.35
N GLY A 120 14.02 -9.35 7.08
CA GLY A 120 15.37 -9.68 6.62
C GLY A 120 15.65 -9.03 5.27
N ARG A 121 16.79 -9.40 4.69
CA ARG A 121 17.25 -8.88 3.40
C ARG A 121 17.31 -9.99 2.38
N THR A 122 17.07 -9.64 1.13
CA THR A 122 17.33 -10.53 0.00
C THR A 122 18.79 -10.40 -0.43
N THR A 123 19.33 -11.41 -1.09
CA THR A 123 20.63 -11.30 -1.79
C THR A 123 20.62 -10.27 -2.92
N GLY A 124 19.43 -9.84 -3.38
CA GLY A 124 19.23 -8.76 -4.35
C GLY A 124 19.13 -7.35 -3.74
N GLY A 125 19.34 -7.20 -2.43
CA GLY A 125 19.33 -5.89 -1.75
C GLY A 125 17.95 -5.39 -1.28
N TRP A 126 16.88 -6.14 -1.57
CA TRP A 126 15.52 -5.83 -1.11
C TRP A 126 15.29 -6.26 0.33
N HIS A 127 14.44 -5.56 1.06
CA HIS A 127 13.96 -5.99 2.37
C HIS A 127 12.66 -6.77 2.20
N TYR A 128 12.44 -7.74 3.09
CA TYR A 128 11.19 -8.45 3.20
C TYR A 128 10.78 -8.54 4.67
N ALA A 129 9.48 -8.63 4.93
CA ALA A 129 8.95 -8.90 6.25
C ALA A 129 7.69 -9.77 6.20
N PHE A 130 7.60 -10.74 7.10
CA PHE A 130 6.36 -11.45 7.41
C PHE A 130 5.86 -10.96 8.77
N LYS A 131 4.62 -10.47 8.82
CA LYS A 131 4.01 -9.85 10.00
C LYS A 131 2.71 -10.54 10.33
N LEU A 132 2.56 -11.04 11.56
CA LEU A 132 1.27 -11.43 12.12
C LEU A 132 0.73 -10.27 12.97
N MET A 133 -0.39 -9.71 12.52
CA MET A 133 -1.08 -8.59 13.14
C MET A 133 -2.35 -9.10 13.83
N THR A 134 -2.55 -8.72 15.09
CA THR A 134 -3.71 -9.10 15.90
C THR A 134 -4.39 -7.83 16.43
N TYR A 135 -5.46 -7.40 15.75
CA TYR A 135 -6.25 -6.25 16.17
C TYR A 135 -7.26 -6.63 17.26
N SER A 136 -7.83 -7.83 17.14
CA SER A 136 -8.68 -8.47 18.15
C SER A 136 -8.54 -10.00 18.05
N LYS A 137 -9.27 -10.76 18.89
CA LYS A 137 -9.29 -12.23 18.75
C LYS A 137 -9.89 -12.69 17.40
N ALA A 138 -10.83 -11.91 16.86
CA ALA A 138 -11.54 -12.20 15.62
C ALA A 138 -10.99 -11.45 14.39
N ASP A 139 -10.06 -10.51 14.58
CA ASP A 139 -9.37 -9.80 13.49
C ASP A 139 -7.86 -10.03 13.61
N ARG A 140 -7.43 -11.11 12.98
CA ARG A 140 -6.03 -11.48 12.78
C ARG A 140 -5.75 -11.43 11.28
N ARG A 141 -4.55 -10.96 10.94
CA ARG A 141 -4.10 -10.82 9.55
C ARG A 141 -2.62 -11.14 9.47
N VAL A 142 -2.21 -11.64 8.33
CA VAL A 142 -0.79 -11.80 8.02
C VAL A 142 -0.45 -10.89 6.86
N ALA A 143 0.59 -10.08 7.02
CA ALA A 143 1.13 -9.26 5.94
C ALA A 143 2.50 -9.77 5.52
N PHE A 144 2.72 -9.77 4.22
CA PHE A 144 4.03 -9.84 3.60
C PHE A 144 4.34 -8.47 3.02
N ASP A 145 5.42 -7.85 3.46
CA ASP A 145 5.88 -6.55 2.97
C ASP A 145 7.22 -6.71 2.27
N VAL A 146 7.43 -6.00 1.17
CA VAL A 146 8.70 -5.92 0.45
C VAL A 146 8.98 -4.47 0.05
N TYR A 147 10.20 -4.01 0.30
CA TYR A 147 10.59 -2.66 -0.05
C TYR A 147 12.09 -2.55 -0.27
N VAL A 148 12.51 -1.51 -0.98
CA VAL A 148 13.93 -1.14 -1.13
C VAL A 148 14.22 -0.03 -0.11
N PRO A 149 15.22 -0.17 0.78
CA PRO A 149 15.54 0.84 1.79
C PRO A 149 15.95 2.20 1.20
N GLU A 150 16.54 2.20 0.01
CA GLU A 150 17.07 3.37 -0.64
C GLU A 150 16.60 3.43 -2.10
N LEU A 151 15.50 4.16 -2.34
CA LEU A 151 15.27 4.81 -3.64
C LEU A 151 16.01 6.16 -3.71
N SER A 152 16.97 6.41 -2.81
CA SER A 152 17.70 7.67 -2.72
C SER A 152 18.79 7.78 -3.80
N SER A 153 18.38 8.32 -4.95
CA SER A 153 19.00 9.52 -5.53
C SER A 153 20.54 9.61 -5.52
N SER A 154 21.28 8.65 -6.08
CA SER A 154 22.68 8.92 -6.44
C SER A 154 23.15 8.43 -7.80
N ASN A 155 22.55 7.38 -8.40
CA ASN A 155 23.03 6.87 -9.70
C ASN A 155 21.97 6.67 -10.79
N GLY A 156 20.73 7.14 -10.58
CA GLY A 156 19.71 7.19 -11.64
C GLY A 156 19.16 5.86 -12.16
N VAL A 157 19.63 4.71 -11.67
CA VAL A 157 19.10 3.39 -12.02
C VAL A 157 18.26 2.89 -10.85
N ALA A 158 16.93 2.94 -10.98
CA ALA A 158 16.05 2.25 -10.05
C ALA A 158 16.36 0.74 -10.08
N PRO A 159 16.46 0.07 -8.94
CA PRO A 159 16.75 -1.37 -8.91
C PRO A 159 15.67 -2.13 -9.70
N THR A 160 16.05 -3.19 -10.42
CA THR A 160 15.06 -4.04 -11.09
C THR A 160 14.09 -4.64 -10.08
N CYS A 161 12.82 -4.70 -10.47
CA CYS A 161 11.77 -5.29 -9.66
C CYS A 161 12.10 -6.73 -9.27
N THR A 162 12.35 -6.98 -7.99
CA THR A 162 12.66 -8.33 -7.50
C THR A 162 11.41 -9.18 -7.29
N PHE A 163 10.27 -8.53 -7.04
CA PHE A 163 8.97 -9.19 -6.86
C PHE A 163 7.95 -8.59 -7.83
N PRO A 164 7.95 -9.03 -9.11
CA PRO A 164 7.02 -8.51 -10.11
C PRO A 164 5.57 -8.83 -9.73
N PHE A 165 4.70 -7.82 -9.78
CA PHE A 165 3.29 -8.00 -9.44
C PHE A 165 2.58 -8.94 -10.43
N ARG A 166 2.90 -8.88 -11.73
CA ARG A 166 2.37 -9.82 -12.72
C ARG A 166 2.64 -11.28 -12.36
N GLN A 167 3.84 -11.59 -11.89
CA GLN A 167 4.19 -12.94 -11.46
C GLN A 167 3.33 -13.40 -10.27
N LEU A 168 3.01 -12.49 -9.34
CA LEU A 168 2.15 -12.80 -8.19
C LEU A 168 0.72 -13.01 -8.65
N HIS A 169 0.22 -12.11 -9.48
CA HIS A 169 -1.10 -12.18 -10.07
C HIS A 169 -1.33 -13.53 -10.75
N ASP A 170 -0.45 -13.92 -11.68
CA ASP A 170 -0.57 -15.17 -12.43
C ASP A 170 -0.46 -16.40 -11.50
N ALA A 171 0.44 -16.34 -10.50
CA ALA A 171 0.60 -17.41 -9.52
C ALA A 171 -0.64 -17.60 -8.62
N LEU A 172 -1.36 -16.51 -8.31
CA LEU A 172 -2.61 -16.55 -7.54
C LEU A 172 -3.77 -17.06 -8.40
N LEU A 173 -3.90 -16.61 -9.65
CA LEU A 173 -4.91 -17.13 -10.57
C LEU A 173 -4.74 -18.65 -10.78
N ALA A 174 -3.50 -19.11 -10.99
CA ALA A 174 -3.20 -20.54 -11.12
C ALA A 174 -3.56 -21.37 -9.86
N ARG A 175 -3.72 -20.73 -8.70
CA ARG A 175 -4.15 -21.33 -7.43
C ARG A 175 -5.65 -21.24 -7.17
N GLY A 176 -6.42 -20.82 -8.18
CA GLY A 176 -7.87 -20.72 -8.11
C GLY A 176 -8.38 -19.51 -7.35
N PHE A 177 -7.57 -18.45 -7.23
CA PHE A 177 -8.08 -17.16 -6.77
C PHE A 177 -8.79 -16.44 -7.90
N GLU A 178 -9.90 -15.79 -7.58
CA GLU A 178 -10.53 -14.78 -8.42
C GLU A 178 -9.87 -13.43 -8.14
N ALA A 179 -9.57 -12.66 -9.19
CA ALA A 179 -8.89 -11.37 -9.06
C ALA A 179 -9.85 -10.21 -9.37
N ARG A 180 -9.80 -9.15 -8.56
CA ARG A 180 -10.53 -7.90 -8.77
C ARG A 180 -9.60 -6.71 -8.61
N ASN A 181 -9.49 -5.91 -9.67
CA ASN A 181 -8.77 -4.63 -9.63
C ASN A 181 -9.57 -3.63 -8.78
N LEU A 182 -8.93 -3.06 -7.77
CA LEU A 182 -9.48 -2.01 -6.90
C LEU A 182 -8.70 -0.70 -7.01
N THR A 183 -7.77 -0.60 -7.96
CA THR A 183 -7.07 0.64 -8.26
C THR A 183 -8.08 1.72 -8.62
N ALA A 184 -8.11 2.78 -7.81
CA ALA A 184 -8.95 3.94 -8.06
C ALA A 184 -8.20 4.93 -8.95
N THR A 185 -8.83 5.36 -10.04
CA THR A 185 -8.23 6.30 -10.98
C THR A 185 -7.90 7.63 -10.31
N GLY A 186 -6.65 8.08 -10.45
CA GLY A 186 -6.16 9.33 -9.88
C GLY A 186 -5.66 9.27 -8.43
N ASP A 187 -5.94 8.18 -7.72
CA ASP A 187 -5.35 7.92 -6.41
C ASP A 187 -4.12 7.02 -6.58
N ARG A 188 -3.03 7.30 -5.86
CA ARG A 188 -1.85 6.41 -5.81
C ARG A 188 -2.12 5.10 -5.03
N ALA A 189 -3.38 4.67 -4.96
CA ALA A 189 -3.87 3.51 -4.25
C ALA A 189 -4.00 2.33 -5.22
N TYR A 190 -2.84 1.82 -5.63
CA TYR A 190 -2.71 0.64 -6.48
C TYR A 190 -3.00 -0.63 -5.70
N SER A 191 -4.15 -1.25 -5.93
CA SER A 191 -4.51 -2.46 -5.19
C SER A 191 -5.36 -3.44 -5.99
N TRP A 192 -5.12 -4.72 -5.73
CA TRP A 192 -5.94 -5.84 -6.19
C TRP A 192 -6.43 -6.63 -4.99
N THR A 193 -7.66 -7.13 -5.07
CA THR A 193 -8.14 -8.17 -4.17
C THR A 193 -8.15 -9.50 -4.92
N PHE A 194 -7.54 -10.51 -4.31
CA PHE A 194 -7.63 -11.89 -4.75
C PHE A 194 -8.44 -12.70 -3.73
N SER A 195 -9.48 -13.39 -4.17
CA SER A 195 -10.36 -14.16 -3.28
C SER A 195 -10.43 -15.62 -3.67
N ARG A 196 -10.23 -16.48 -2.68
CA ARG A 196 -10.55 -17.91 -2.71
C ARG A 196 -11.28 -18.20 -1.40
N PRO A 197 -12.61 -17.97 -1.34
CA PRO A 197 -13.35 -17.97 -0.10
C PRO A 197 -13.07 -19.22 0.77
N PRO A 198 -12.84 -19.04 2.08
CA PRO A 198 -12.99 -17.81 2.84
C PRO A 198 -11.74 -16.90 2.86
N LEU A 199 -10.65 -17.27 2.17
CA LEU A 199 -9.38 -16.54 2.18
C LEU A 199 -9.41 -15.36 1.18
N VAL A 200 -8.95 -14.19 1.65
CA VAL A 200 -8.84 -12.95 0.87
C VAL A 200 -7.43 -12.39 1.01
N LEU A 201 -6.85 -12.00 -0.12
CA LEU A 201 -5.55 -11.35 -0.21
C LEU A 201 -5.76 -9.95 -0.79
N ASN A 202 -5.41 -8.92 -0.03
CA ASN A 202 -5.32 -7.56 -0.54
C ASN A 202 -3.86 -7.27 -0.88
N THR A 203 -3.58 -7.11 -2.16
CA THR A 203 -2.23 -6.86 -2.66
C THR A 203 -2.11 -5.42 -3.10
N TYR A 204 -1.07 -4.76 -2.63
CA TYR A 204 -0.65 -3.42 -3.00
C TYR A 204 0.59 -3.52 -3.87
N TYR A 205 0.67 -2.64 -4.86
CA TYR A 205 1.78 -2.60 -5.78
C TYR A 205 2.23 -1.16 -6.03
N TYR A 206 3.42 -0.99 -6.60
CA TYR A 206 3.96 0.31 -6.95
C TYR A 206 4.82 0.21 -8.20
N PHE A 207 5.05 1.34 -8.85
CA PHE A 207 5.95 1.44 -9.99
C PHE A 207 7.28 2.03 -9.52
N LEU A 208 8.39 1.38 -9.90
CA LEU A 208 9.73 1.89 -9.60
C LEU A 208 10.06 3.16 -10.38
N ARG A 209 9.47 3.32 -11.57
CA ARG A 209 9.62 4.48 -12.44
C ARG A 209 8.27 5.16 -12.62
N PRO A 210 8.11 6.43 -12.22
CA PRO A 210 6.83 7.14 -12.35
C PRO A 210 6.30 7.21 -13.80
N GLN A 211 7.18 7.15 -14.80
CA GLN A 211 6.81 7.17 -16.22
C GLN A 211 6.15 5.87 -16.70
N GLU A 212 6.29 4.78 -15.94
CA GLU A 212 5.70 3.46 -16.23
C GLU A 212 4.33 3.28 -15.57
N MET A 213 3.83 4.34 -14.93
CA MET A 213 2.54 4.37 -14.30
C MET A 213 1.43 4.36 -15.35
N ASP A 214 1.00 3.16 -15.72
CA ASP A 214 -0.18 2.92 -16.51
C ASP A 214 -1.16 2.11 -15.65
N GLU A 215 -2.26 2.74 -15.23
CA GLU A 215 -3.29 2.09 -14.42
C GLU A 215 -3.89 0.85 -15.11
N ALA A 216 -3.83 0.81 -16.45
CA ALA A 216 -4.28 -0.32 -17.25
C ALA A 216 -3.21 -1.40 -17.45
N ASN A 217 -1.93 -1.11 -17.18
CA ASN A 217 -0.81 -2.03 -17.40
C ASN A 217 0.08 -2.15 -16.16
N TYR A 218 -0.15 -3.22 -15.38
CA TYR A 218 0.61 -3.57 -14.18
C TYR A 218 1.82 -4.48 -14.45
N ASP A 219 2.22 -4.67 -15.71
CA ASP A 219 3.32 -5.57 -16.09
C ASP A 219 4.66 -5.16 -15.47
N GLU A 220 4.89 -3.86 -15.32
CA GLU A 220 6.11 -3.27 -14.76
C GLU A 220 6.00 -2.96 -13.26
N ALA A 221 4.86 -3.29 -12.64
CA ALA A 221 4.64 -3.04 -11.22
C ALA A 221 5.39 -4.04 -10.32
N CYS A 222 5.79 -3.56 -9.15
CA CYS A 222 6.33 -4.36 -8.06
C CYS A 222 5.32 -4.56 -6.96
N VAL A 223 5.32 -5.75 -6.36
CA VAL A 223 4.62 -5.98 -5.10
C VAL A 223 5.22 -5.05 -4.04
N ASP A 224 4.35 -4.34 -3.31
CA ASP A 224 4.68 -3.61 -2.09
C ASP A 224 4.30 -4.47 -0.87
N ARG A 225 3.05 -4.92 -0.85
CA ARG A 225 2.46 -5.62 0.29
C ARG A 225 1.40 -6.61 -0.14
N VAL A 226 1.30 -7.74 0.56
CA VAL A 226 0.21 -8.71 0.47
C VAL A 226 -0.37 -8.92 1.86
N VAL A 227 -1.64 -8.56 2.06
CA VAL A 227 -2.37 -8.78 3.32
C VAL A 227 -3.32 -9.95 3.17
N MET A 228 -3.07 -11.02 3.90
CA MET A 228 -3.89 -12.23 3.98
C MET A 228 -4.81 -12.15 5.19
N SER A 229 -6.09 -12.39 4.96
CA SER A 229 -7.14 -12.43 5.98
C SER A 229 -8.26 -13.38 5.56
N PHE A 230 -9.01 -13.88 6.52
CA PHE A 230 -10.27 -14.57 6.24
C PHE A 230 -11.44 -13.58 6.29
N VAL A 231 -12.46 -13.79 5.46
CA VAL A 231 -13.70 -13.02 5.55
C VAL A 231 -14.28 -13.23 6.94
N ILE A 232 -14.34 -12.16 7.72
CA ILE A 232 -15.03 -12.17 9.01
C ILE A 232 -16.53 -12.24 8.69
N PRO A 233 -17.24 -13.30 9.10
CA PRO A 233 -18.68 -13.35 8.93
C PRO A 233 -19.29 -12.13 9.59
N ALA A 234 -20.19 -11.43 8.89
CA ALA A 234 -21.01 -10.41 9.55
C ALA A 234 -21.74 -11.10 10.71
N GLU A 235 -21.54 -10.63 11.93
CA GLU A 235 -22.25 -11.13 13.11
C GLU A 235 -23.75 -11.14 12.78
N GLY A 236 -24.37 -12.33 12.74
CA GLY A 236 -25.81 -12.48 12.52
C GLY A 236 -26.27 -13.41 11.40
N SER A 237 -25.38 -14.03 10.60
CA SER A 237 -25.81 -15.14 9.72
C SER A 237 -25.63 -16.50 10.39
N ALA A 238 -26.35 -16.70 11.51
CA ALA A 238 -26.64 -18.04 11.99
C ALA A 238 -27.70 -18.66 11.07
N ARG A 239 -27.46 -19.90 10.63
CA ARG A 239 -28.52 -20.82 10.23
C ARG A 239 -28.61 -21.91 11.27
#